data_AF-A0A5A8A9B5-F1
#
_entry.id   AF-A0A5A8A9B5-F1
#
_cell.length_a   1.000
_cell.length_b   1.000
_cell.length_c   1.000
_cell.angle_alpha   90.00
_cell.angle_beta   90.00
_cell.angle_gamma   90.00
#
_symmetry.space_group_name_H-M   'P 1'
#
loop_
_entity.id
_entity.type
_entity.pdbx_description
1 polymer ?
#
loop_
_entity_poly.entity_id
_entity_poly.type
_entity_poly.pdbx_seq_one_letter_code
_entity_poly.pdbx_strand_id
1 'polypeptide(L)'
;MSDTSNASAPAASGSAAGKIPVTVLTGYLGAGKTTLLNRILTENHGKRYAVIVNEFGEIGIDNDLVVGADEEVFEMNNGCVCCTVRGDLIRIMDGLVKRRGKFDAIIVETTGLADPAPVAQTFFVDQDVGEAARLDAVVTVADAKWLSDRLKDAPEAKNQIAFADVILLNKSDLVSPADLDRVEAEIRTINPLAKLHRTQNCAVPLDAVLERNAFDLDRILDVEPDFLEAGHHHHHDSDIRSISAKIEGAVDPDKFMPWISNLTQSQGPDILRCKGIVAFPNEPKRFVFQGVHMILDGDVQGDWGKDEKRVSRVVFIGRNLDPAAIKEGFEACRA
;
A
#
# COMPACT_ATOMS: atom_id res chain seq x y z
N MET A 1 -9.90 13.26 55.39
CA MET A 1 -9.12 14.00 54.38
C MET A 1 -8.66 12.98 53.36
N SER A 2 -9.46 12.90 52.31
CA SER A 2 -9.30 12.14 51.07
C SER A 2 -8.20 12.75 50.21
N ASP A 3 -7.34 11.93 49.62
CA ASP A 3 -7.12 11.85 48.17
C ASP A 3 -5.79 11.13 47.89
N THR A 4 -5.88 9.88 47.46
CA THR A 4 -4.86 9.24 46.63
C THR A 4 -5.54 8.94 45.30
N SER A 5 -5.36 9.85 44.36
CA SER A 5 -5.87 9.80 42.99
C SER A 5 -5.30 8.58 42.27
N ASN A 6 -6.15 7.58 42.09
CA ASN A 6 -5.92 6.43 41.24
C ASN A 6 -6.08 6.89 39.78
N ALA A 7 -4.97 7.18 39.10
CA ALA A 7 -4.98 7.50 37.68
C ALA A 7 -5.20 6.20 36.89
N SER A 8 -6.45 5.95 36.52
CA SER A 8 -6.81 4.88 35.58
C SER A 8 -6.17 5.15 34.22
N ALA A 9 -5.31 4.24 33.76
CA ALA A 9 -4.84 4.22 32.38
C ALA A 9 -6.03 4.17 31.41
N PRO A 10 -5.97 4.85 30.26
CA PRO A 10 -7.06 4.80 29.29
C PRO A 10 -7.19 3.36 28.79
N ALA A 11 -8.37 2.78 28.98
CA ALA A 11 -8.71 1.48 28.44
C ALA A 11 -8.51 1.51 26.91
N ALA A 12 -7.72 0.57 26.40
CA ALA A 12 -7.62 0.30 24.98
C ALA A 12 -9.04 0.15 24.40
N SER A 13 -9.40 1.06 23.50
CA SER A 13 -10.67 1.01 22.79
C SER A 13 -10.71 -0.28 21.98
N GLY A 14 -11.50 -1.25 22.45
CA GLY A 14 -11.68 -2.52 21.78
C GLY A 14 -12.19 -2.29 20.36
N SER A 15 -11.35 -2.61 19.38
CA SER A 15 -11.81 -2.77 18.00
C SER A 15 -12.79 -3.93 17.97
N ALA A 16 -13.97 -3.73 17.38
CA ALA A 16 -14.88 -4.80 16.99
C ALA A 16 -14.07 -5.97 16.40
N ALA A 17 -14.41 -7.22 16.74
CA ALA A 17 -13.65 -8.42 16.40
C ALA A 17 -13.37 -8.54 14.89
N GLY A 18 -12.32 -7.87 14.42
CA GLY A 18 -12.10 -7.54 13.01
C GLY A 18 -10.91 -8.28 12.42
N LYS A 19 -10.85 -8.26 11.09
CA LYS A 19 -9.74 -8.84 10.29
C LYS A 19 -8.38 -8.39 10.83
N ILE A 20 -7.39 -9.26 10.86
CA ILE A 20 -6.03 -8.91 11.28
C ILE A 20 -5.38 -7.99 10.24
N PRO A 21 -4.88 -6.79 10.60
CA PRO A 21 -4.20 -5.91 9.64
C PRO A 21 -2.85 -6.49 9.24
N VAL A 22 -2.55 -6.45 7.95
CA VAL A 22 -1.28 -6.92 7.38
C VAL A 22 -0.56 -5.80 6.63
N THR A 23 0.65 -5.47 7.06
CA THR A 23 1.53 -4.53 6.33
C THR A 23 2.50 -5.32 5.46
N VAL A 24 2.57 -4.99 4.17
CA VAL A 24 3.59 -5.53 3.26
C VAL A 24 4.77 -4.57 3.23
N LEU A 25 5.93 -5.02 3.68
CA LEU A 25 7.18 -4.27 3.66
C LEU A 25 8.01 -4.70 2.45
N THR A 26 8.24 -3.78 1.51
CA THR A 26 8.97 -4.02 0.27
C THR A 26 10.01 -2.93 -0.01
N GLY A 27 10.75 -3.07 -1.10
CA GLY A 27 11.83 -2.19 -1.50
C GLY A 27 13.08 -2.93 -1.94
N TYR A 28 13.86 -2.29 -2.82
CA TYR A 28 15.02 -2.91 -3.45
C TYR A 28 16.06 -3.42 -2.45
N LEU A 29 16.92 -4.35 -2.88
CA LEU A 29 17.99 -4.91 -2.04
C LEU A 29 18.88 -3.79 -1.48
N GLY A 30 19.11 -3.82 -0.16
CA GLY A 30 19.95 -2.84 0.52
C GLY A 30 19.27 -1.50 0.82
N ALA A 31 17.98 -1.29 0.51
CA ALA A 31 17.30 -0.02 0.77
C ALA A 31 17.12 0.31 2.27
N GLY A 32 17.20 -0.71 3.14
CA GLY A 32 17.02 -0.57 4.60
C GLY A 32 15.75 -1.20 5.16
N LYS A 33 15.16 -2.18 4.45
CA LYS A 33 13.98 -2.94 4.93
C LYS A 33 14.23 -3.58 6.30
N THR A 34 15.30 -4.37 6.45
CA THR A 34 15.69 -5.00 7.71
C THR A 34 15.92 -3.98 8.83
N THR A 35 16.44 -2.79 8.51
CA THR A 35 16.58 -1.69 9.48
C THR A 35 15.21 -1.21 9.97
N LEU A 36 14.25 -1.03 9.07
CA LEU A 36 12.89 -0.66 9.45
C LEU A 36 12.20 -1.79 10.23
N LEU A 37 12.33 -3.04 9.78
CA LEU A 37 11.76 -4.20 10.46
C LEU A 37 12.27 -4.28 11.90
N ASN A 38 13.58 -4.23 12.11
CA ASN A 38 14.16 -4.25 13.45
C ASN A 38 13.70 -3.07 14.32
N ARG A 39 13.53 -1.87 13.75
CA ARG A 39 12.94 -0.75 14.49
C ARG A 39 11.52 -1.05 14.94
N ILE A 40 10.71 -1.67 14.07
CA ILE A 40 9.35 -2.07 14.44
C ILE A 40 9.41 -3.07 15.61
N LEU A 41 10.20 -4.13 15.51
CA LEU A 41 10.21 -5.19 16.53
C LEU A 41 10.85 -4.79 17.86
N THR A 42 11.70 -3.76 17.88
CA THR A 42 12.43 -3.35 19.10
C THR A 42 11.89 -2.10 19.78
N GLU A 43 11.16 -1.23 19.07
CA GLU A 43 10.58 -0.03 19.66
C GLU A 43 9.32 -0.35 20.46
N ASN A 44 9.14 0.28 21.62
CA ASN A 44 7.95 0.09 22.42
C ASN A 44 6.77 0.92 21.89
N HIS A 45 6.06 0.37 20.92
CA HIS A 45 4.83 0.94 20.36
C HIS A 45 3.56 0.27 20.91
N GLY A 46 3.68 -0.58 21.94
CA GLY A 46 2.54 -1.20 22.62
C GLY A 46 1.74 -2.22 21.80
N LYS A 47 2.35 -2.79 20.75
CA LYS A 47 1.74 -3.84 19.90
C LYS A 47 2.68 -5.01 19.77
N ARG A 48 2.13 -6.17 19.42
CA ARG A 48 2.87 -7.40 19.14
C ARG A 48 2.68 -7.74 17.67
N TYR A 49 3.78 -7.94 16.95
CA TYR A 49 3.71 -8.28 15.53
C TYR A 49 4.04 -9.76 15.31
N ALA A 50 3.35 -10.38 14.36
CA ALA A 50 3.85 -11.59 13.73
C ALA A 50 4.54 -11.20 12.42
N VAL A 51 5.74 -11.73 12.20
CA VAL A 51 6.54 -11.37 11.02
C VAL A 51 6.68 -12.57 10.11
N ILE A 52 6.39 -12.37 8.83
CA ILE A 52 6.65 -13.31 7.76
C ILE A 52 7.80 -12.74 6.94
N VAL A 53 8.98 -13.36 7.02
CA VAL A 53 10.14 -12.96 6.24
C VAL A 53 10.24 -13.87 5.03
N ASN A 54 10.24 -13.27 3.84
CA ASN A 54 10.49 -13.98 2.60
C ASN A 54 11.99 -13.94 2.31
N GLU A 55 12.69 -15.08 2.45
CA GLU A 55 14.12 -15.19 2.16
C GLU A 55 14.38 -15.93 0.84
N PHE A 56 15.52 -15.65 0.22
CA PHE A 56 15.98 -16.31 -1.00
C PHE A 56 17.40 -16.87 -0.78
N GLY A 57 17.51 -18.16 -0.47
CA GLY A 57 18.79 -18.85 -0.22
C GLY A 57 18.66 -19.99 0.79
N GLU A 58 19.65 -20.89 0.85
CA GLU A 58 19.71 -22.00 1.83
C GLU A 58 20.24 -21.58 3.22
N ILE A 59 20.73 -20.34 3.36
CA ILE A 59 21.33 -19.79 4.57
C ILE A 59 20.51 -18.58 5.01
N GLY A 60 19.84 -18.70 6.15
CA GLY A 60 18.89 -17.71 6.65
C GLY A 60 19.54 -16.50 7.33
N ILE A 61 20.25 -15.67 6.57
CA ILE A 61 21.00 -14.52 7.12
C ILE A 61 20.05 -13.42 7.58
N ASP A 62 18.92 -13.23 6.89
CA ASP A 62 17.98 -12.16 7.24
C ASP A 62 17.30 -12.43 8.59
N ASN A 63 17.07 -13.70 8.95
CA ASN A 63 16.56 -14.08 10.27
C ASN A 63 17.59 -13.85 11.39
N ASP A 64 18.87 -14.16 11.15
CA ASP A 64 19.96 -13.90 12.10
C ASP A 64 20.16 -12.38 12.37
N LEU A 65 19.69 -11.54 11.46
CA LEU A 65 19.70 -10.07 11.60
C LEU A 65 18.49 -9.52 12.35
N VAL A 66 17.44 -10.34 12.59
CA VAL A 66 16.27 -9.95 13.39
C VAL A 66 16.59 -10.12 14.87
N VAL A 67 16.84 -9.01 15.56
CA VAL A 67 17.32 -9.00 16.93
C VAL A 67 16.15 -9.13 17.93
N GLY A 68 16.20 -10.15 18.79
CA GLY A 68 15.44 -10.18 20.05
C GLY A 68 14.01 -10.72 20.00
N ALA A 69 13.68 -11.62 19.06
CA ALA A 69 12.32 -12.12 18.91
C ALA A 69 11.88 -13.08 20.05
N ASP A 70 11.28 -12.52 21.11
CA ASP A 70 10.17 -13.17 21.84
C ASP A 70 8.87 -13.19 20.98
N GLU A 71 8.93 -12.64 19.77
CA GLU A 71 7.85 -12.56 18.77
C GLU A 71 7.86 -13.77 17.82
N GLU A 72 6.68 -14.16 17.31
CA GLU A 72 6.58 -15.32 16.41
C GLU A 72 7.03 -14.93 14.98
N VAL A 73 8.31 -15.13 14.68
CA VAL A 73 8.89 -14.96 13.33
C VAL A 73 8.71 -16.24 12.52
N PHE A 74 8.17 -16.11 11.31
CA PHE A 74 7.95 -17.21 10.37
C PHE A 74 8.74 -17.00 9.10
N GLU A 75 9.44 -18.05 8.67
CA GLU A 75 10.25 -18.05 7.46
C GLU A 75 9.48 -18.69 6.30
N MET A 76 9.47 -18.01 5.16
CA MET A 76 9.02 -18.57 3.87
C MET A 76 10.24 -19.09 3.10
N ASN A 77 10.30 -20.40 2.91
CA ASN A 77 11.35 -21.05 2.13
C ASN A 77 10.97 -21.10 0.64
N ASN A 78 11.67 -20.33 -0.21
CA ASN A 78 11.51 -20.42 -1.66
C ASN A 78 12.68 -21.19 -2.30
N GLY A 79 12.49 -22.50 -2.52
CA GLY A 79 13.14 -23.18 -3.65
C GLY A 79 12.54 -22.66 -4.96
N CYS A 80 13.37 -22.41 -5.97
CA CYS A 80 13.01 -21.76 -7.24
C CYS A 80 11.67 -22.17 -7.87
N VAL A 81 11.17 -21.24 -8.71
CA VAL A 81 9.98 -21.25 -9.59
C VAL A 81 8.77 -20.55 -8.95
N CYS A 82 8.62 -19.28 -9.34
CA CYS A 82 7.53 -18.30 -9.35
C CYS A 82 6.05 -18.66 -9.01
N CYS A 83 5.72 -19.84 -8.47
CA CYS A 83 4.37 -20.29 -8.14
C CYS A 83 4.13 -20.56 -6.64
N THR A 84 5.15 -20.51 -5.78
CA THR A 84 5.04 -20.93 -4.36
C THR A 84 4.66 -19.80 -3.39
N VAL A 85 4.98 -18.53 -3.70
CA VAL A 85 4.83 -17.39 -2.79
C VAL A 85 3.39 -17.25 -2.24
N ARG A 86 2.38 -17.35 -3.10
CA ARG A 86 0.98 -17.25 -2.66
C ARG A 86 0.57 -18.45 -1.80
N GLY A 87 0.91 -19.67 -2.23
CA GLY A 87 0.54 -20.89 -1.51
C GLY A 87 1.17 -20.98 -0.13
N ASP A 88 2.45 -20.59 -0.02
CA ASP A 88 3.15 -20.55 1.26
C ASP A 88 2.61 -19.45 2.17
N LEU A 89 2.28 -18.28 1.61
CA LEU A 89 1.65 -17.20 2.37
C LEU A 89 0.31 -17.66 2.94
N ILE A 90 -0.57 -18.28 2.13
CA ILE A 90 -1.86 -18.81 2.60
C ILE A 90 -1.64 -19.82 3.74
N ARG A 91 -0.71 -20.76 3.58
CA ARG A 91 -0.40 -21.77 4.60
C ARG A 91 0.10 -21.17 5.92
N ILE A 92 0.97 -20.15 5.86
CA ILE A 92 1.47 -19.47 7.05
C ILE A 92 0.34 -18.66 7.70
N MET A 93 -0.46 -17.96 6.90
CA MET A 93 -1.63 -17.22 7.37
C MET A 93 -2.60 -18.14 8.11
N ASP A 94 -2.90 -19.33 7.59
CA ASP A 94 -3.73 -20.33 8.30
C ASP A 94 -3.18 -20.70 9.68
N GLY A 95 -1.85 -20.84 9.79
CA GLY A 95 -1.16 -21.12 11.04
C GLY A 95 -1.18 -19.95 12.03
N LEU A 96 -1.12 -18.72 11.52
CA LEU A 96 -1.21 -17.48 12.29
C LEU A 96 -2.63 -17.22 12.79
N VAL A 97 -3.64 -17.43 11.94
CA VAL A 97 -5.06 -17.26 12.28
C VAL A 97 -5.46 -18.17 13.45
N LYS A 98 -4.95 -19.40 13.51
CA LYS A 98 -5.15 -20.33 14.64
C LYS A 98 -4.56 -19.82 15.96
N ARG A 99 -3.65 -18.85 15.90
CA ARG A 99 -2.96 -18.23 17.06
C ARG A 99 -3.40 -16.78 17.30
N ARG A 100 -4.55 -16.38 16.74
CA ARG A 100 -5.14 -15.05 16.93
C ARG A 100 -5.20 -14.69 18.43
N GLY A 101 -4.86 -13.44 18.75
CA GLY A 101 -4.78 -12.92 20.12
C GLY A 101 -3.36 -12.92 20.72
N LYS A 102 -2.42 -13.66 20.12
CA LYS A 102 -0.99 -13.57 20.48
C LYS A 102 -0.28 -12.35 19.89
N PHE A 103 -0.76 -11.86 18.76
CA PHE A 103 -0.26 -10.70 18.04
C PHE A 103 -1.44 -9.83 17.61
N ASP A 104 -1.17 -8.56 17.36
CA ASP A 104 -2.16 -7.54 17.05
C ASP A 104 -2.19 -7.22 15.54
N ALA A 105 -1.07 -7.47 14.83
CA ALA A 105 -0.91 -7.23 13.41
C ALA A 105 0.17 -8.16 12.79
N ILE A 106 0.19 -8.25 11.46
CA ILE A 106 1.17 -9.06 10.71
C ILE A 106 2.01 -8.15 9.82
N ILE A 107 3.31 -8.43 9.71
CA ILE A 107 4.22 -7.82 8.75
C ILE A 107 4.68 -8.90 7.78
N VAL A 108 4.55 -8.64 6.49
CA VAL A 108 5.09 -9.50 5.43
C VAL A 108 6.24 -8.76 4.78
N GLU A 109 7.48 -9.16 5.09
CA GLU A 109 8.66 -8.67 4.36
C GLU A 109 8.80 -9.45 3.06
N THR A 110 8.88 -8.72 1.95
CA THR A 110 9.18 -9.29 0.63
C THR A 110 10.66 -9.14 0.32
N THR A 111 11.24 -10.06 -0.46
CA THR A 111 12.63 -9.95 -0.92
C THR A 111 12.87 -8.67 -1.71
N GLY A 112 14.13 -8.24 -1.82
CA GLY A 112 14.50 -7.02 -2.57
C GLY A 112 14.12 -7.04 -4.06
N LEU A 113 13.86 -8.23 -4.62
CA LEU A 113 13.50 -8.44 -6.02
C LEU A 113 12.04 -8.90 -6.19
N ALA A 114 11.26 -8.94 -5.12
CA ALA A 114 9.88 -9.37 -5.20
C ALA A 114 8.98 -8.25 -5.73
N ASP A 115 8.02 -8.65 -6.57
CA ASP A 115 6.84 -7.84 -6.87
C ASP A 115 5.86 -7.93 -5.69
N PRO A 116 5.38 -6.80 -5.13
CA PRO A 116 4.39 -6.81 -4.05
C PRO A 116 2.99 -7.28 -4.48
N ALA A 117 2.67 -7.27 -5.78
CA ALA A 117 1.32 -7.56 -6.25
C ALA A 117 0.81 -8.98 -5.90
N PRO A 118 1.54 -10.09 -6.16
CA PRO A 118 1.07 -11.43 -5.81
C PRO A 118 0.74 -11.61 -4.32
N VAL A 119 1.50 -10.95 -3.43
CA VAL A 119 1.26 -10.94 -1.98
C VAL A 119 -0.04 -10.20 -1.69
N ALA A 120 -0.19 -8.98 -2.19
CA ALA A 120 -1.38 -8.16 -1.98
C ALA A 120 -2.66 -8.81 -2.52
N GLN A 121 -2.60 -9.45 -3.70
CA GLN A 121 -3.73 -10.14 -4.31
C GLN A 121 -4.28 -11.27 -3.44
N THR A 122 -3.44 -11.89 -2.59
CA THR A 122 -3.85 -13.01 -1.73
C THR A 122 -5.01 -12.60 -0.82
N PHE A 123 -5.00 -11.38 -0.30
CA PHE A 123 -6.04 -10.87 0.61
C PHE A 123 -7.41 -10.62 -0.05
N PHE A 124 -7.47 -10.62 -1.38
CA PHE A 124 -8.69 -10.39 -2.15
C PHE A 124 -9.18 -11.63 -2.90
N VAL A 125 -8.25 -12.50 -3.31
CA VAL A 125 -8.55 -13.71 -4.10
C VAL A 125 -8.85 -14.91 -3.21
N ASP A 126 -8.16 -15.04 -2.08
CA ASP A 126 -8.36 -16.13 -1.15
C ASP A 126 -9.39 -15.75 -0.09
N GLN A 127 -10.51 -16.48 -0.06
CA GLN A 127 -11.64 -16.16 0.80
C GLN A 127 -11.28 -16.34 2.29
N ASP A 128 -10.57 -17.41 2.64
CA ASP A 128 -10.23 -17.72 4.03
C ASP A 128 -9.26 -16.67 4.59
N VAL A 129 -8.22 -16.31 3.82
CA VAL A 129 -7.32 -15.21 4.17
C VAL A 129 -8.06 -13.88 4.21
N GLY A 130 -8.91 -13.60 3.23
CA GLY A 130 -9.68 -12.35 3.15
C GLY A 130 -10.70 -12.19 4.27
N GLU A 131 -11.25 -13.28 4.82
CA GLU A 131 -12.13 -13.26 5.99
C GLU A 131 -11.37 -13.07 7.30
N ALA A 132 -10.15 -13.59 7.40
CA ALA A 132 -9.35 -13.57 8.62
C ALA A 132 -8.43 -12.32 8.74
N ALA A 133 -7.96 -11.79 7.62
CA ALA A 133 -6.96 -10.72 7.55
C ALA A 133 -7.30 -9.69 6.45
N ARG A 134 -6.76 -8.48 6.57
CA ARG A 134 -6.89 -7.42 5.57
C ARG A 134 -5.54 -6.79 5.28
N LEU A 135 -5.29 -6.42 4.04
CA LEU A 135 -4.13 -5.64 3.67
C LEU A 135 -4.28 -4.21 4.21
N ASP A 136 -3.37 -3.80 5.09
CA ASP A 136 -3.37 -2.49 5.75
C ASP A 136 -2.63 -1.43 4.93
N ALA A 137 -1.44 -1.77 4.44
CA ALA A 137 -0.56 -0.87 3.72
C ALA A 137 0.50 -1.64 2.94
N VAL A 138 0.95 -1.07 1.82
CA VAL A 138 2.22 -1.43 1.19
C VAL A 138 3.24 -0.33 1.50
N VAL A 139 4.28 -0.68 2.25
CA VAL A 139 5.35 0.21 2.66
C VAL A 139 6.59 -0.11 1.86
N THR A 140 7.07 0.85 1.07
CA THR A 140 8.27 0.70 0.23
C THR A 140 9.42 1.50 0.81
N VAL A 141 10.52 0.83 1.14
CA VAL A 141 11.79 1.50 1.48
C VAL A 141 12.61 1.69 0.22
N ALA A 142 12.94 2.94 -0.11
CA ALA A 142 13.69 3.31 -1.30
C ALA A 142 15.03 3.96 -0.92
N ASP A 143 16.12 3.52 -1.55
CA ASP A 143 17.45 4.08 -1.34
C ASP A 143 17.64 5.37 -2.15
N ALA A 144 17.74 6.53 -1.50
CA ALA A 144 17.86 7.82 -2.18
C ALA A 144 19.09 7.92 -3.09
N LYS A 145 20.17 7.18 -2.79
CA LYS A 145 21.39 7.20 -3.59
C LYS A 145 21.27 6.38 -4.87
N TRP A 146 20.59 5.25 -4.81
CA TRP A 146 20.59 4.26 -5.90
C TRP A 146 19.27 4.16 -6.65
N LEU A 147 18.18 4.75 -6.15
CA LEU A 147 16.85 4.57 -6.75
C LEU A 147 16.83 4.95 -8.24
N SER A 148 17.38 6.08 -8.63
CA SER A 148 17.35 6.52 -10.04
C SER A 148 18.03 5.55 -10.99
N ASP A 149 19.09 4.88 -10.56
CA ASP A 149 19.74 3.86 -11.39
C ASP A 149 18.91 2.59 -11.44
N ARG A 150 18.29 2.21 -10.30
CA ARG A 150 17.41 1.04 -10.22
C ARG A 150 16.13 1.20 -11.02
N LEU A 151 15.59 2.42 -11.10
CA LEU A 151 14.46 2.70 -11.98
C LEU A 151 14.81 2.53 -13.47
N LYS A 152 16.08 2.52 -13.86
CA LYS A 152 16.49 2.27 -15.26
C LYS A 152 16.63 0.77 -15.56
N ASP A 153 17.16 -0.01 -14.63
CA ASP A 153 17.59 -1.40 -14.89
C ASP A 153 16.81 -2.49 -14.14
N ALA A 154 15.95 -2.13 -13.18
CA ALA A 154 15.17 -3.07 -12.37
C ALA A 154 13.66 -2.79 -12.48
N PRO A 155 12.92 -3.55 -13.32
CA PRO A 155 11.47 -3.42 -13.44
C PRO A 155 10.72 -3.55 -12.11
N GLU A 156 11.25 -4.35 -11.18
CA GLU A 156 10.68 -4.60 -9.85
C GLU A 156 10.73 -3.34 -8.98
N ALA A 157 11.77 -2.53 -9.09
CA ALA A 157 11.87 -1.26 -8.36
C ALA A 157 10.75 -0.30 -8.79
N LYS A 158 10.43 -0.25 -10.09
CA LYS A 158 9.31 0.55 -10.60
C LYS A 158 7.98 0.05 -10.03
N ASN A 159 7.75 -1.27 -9.98
CA ASN A 159 6.54 -1.86 -9.41
C ASN A 159 6.42 -1.57 -7.91
N GLN A 160 7.50 -1.74 -7.13
CA GLN A 160 7.53 -1.44 -5.70
C GLN A 160 7.14 0.01 -5.39
N ILE A 161 7.58 0.97 -6.21
CA ILE A 161 7.19 2.38 -6.08
C ILE A 161 5.72 2.59 -6.50
N ALA A 162 5.31 2.06 -7.65
CA ALA A 162 3.95 2.19 -8.18
C ALA A 162 2.87 1.63 -7.23
N PHE A 163 3.24 0.63 -6.44
CA PHE A 163 2.32 -0.11 -5.59
C PHE A 163 2.23 0.44 -4.15
N ALA A 164 3.20 1.28 -3.76
CA ALA A 164 3.33 1.78 -2.40
C ALA A 164 2.16 2.67 -1.98
N ASP A 165 1.72 2.52 -0.73
CA ASP A 165 0.90 3.50 -0.03
C ASP A 165 1.77 4.50 0.75
N VAL A 166 2.90 4.02 1.27
CA VAL A 166 3.91 4.82 1.97
C VAL A 166 5.29 4.50 1.40
N ILE A 167 6.07 5.53 1.09
CA ILE A 167 7.44 5.39 0.64
C ILE A 167 8.38 6.07 1.65
N LEU A 168 9.35 5.31 2.15
CA LEU A 168 10.46 5.85 2.92
C LEU A 168 11.64 6.05 1.97
N LEU A 169 11.90 7.30 1.58
CA LEU A 169 13.11 7.68 0.85
C LEU A 169 14.27 7.76 1.84
N ASN A 170 14.89 6.61 2.07
CA ASN A 170 15.92 6.38 3.07
C ASN A 170 17.32 6.74 2.56
N LYS A 171 18.27 6.84 3.49
CA LYS A 171 19.67 7.25 3.22
C LYS A 171 19.78 8.64 2.60
N SER A 172 18.88 9.53 2.99
CA SER A 172 18.88 10.92 2.53
C SER A 172 20.16 11.69 2.91
N ASP A 173 20.92 11.20 3.90
CA ASP A 173 22.23 11.70 4.30
C ASP A 173 23.35 11.41 3.28
N LEU A 174 23.15 10.47 2.36
CA LEU A 174 24.16 10.06 1.38
C LEU A 174 24.10 10.81 0.04
N VAL A 175 23.16 11.74 -0.11
CA VAL A 175 22.91 12.49 -1.35
C VAL A 175 22.79 13.99 -1.08
N SER A 176 23.00 14.80 -2.13
CA SER A 176 22.78 16.24 -2.02
C SER A 176 21.28 16.57 -1.91
N PRO A 177 20.90 17.73 -1.35
CA PRO A 177 19.49 18.16 -1.34
C PRO A 177 18.87 18.20 -2.75
N ALA A 178 19.64 18.64 -3.74
CA ALA A 178 19.18 18.70 -5.14
C ALA A 178 18.94 17.30 -5.73
N ASP A 179 19.80 16.32 -5.42
CA ASP A 179 19.59 14.93 -5.84
C ASP A 179 18.37 14.33 -5.15
N LEU A 180 18.16 14.65 -3.87
CA LEU A 180 17.00 14.18 -3.12
C LEU A 180 15.69 14.71 -3.70
N ASP A 181 15.64 16.00 -4.05
CA ASP A 181 14.49 16.62 -4.72
C ASP A 181 14.23 15.98 -6.10
N ARG A 182 15.29 15.66 -6.85
CA ARG A 182 15.19 14.98 -8.15
C ARG A 182 14.61 13.57 -8.01
N VAL A 183 15.11 12.78 -7.05
CA VAL A 183 14.63 11.41 -6.81
C VAL A 183 13.18 11.42 -6.32
N GLU A 184 12.81 12.40 -5.49
CA GLU A 184 11.42 12.60 -5.08
C GLU A 184 10.51 12.91 -6.28
N ALA A 185 10.93 13.79 -7.20
CA ALA A 185 10.17 14.06 -8.42
C ALA A 185 10.00 12.81 -9.30
N GLU A 186 11.03 11.95 -9.41
CA GLU A 186 10.95 10.67 -10.11
C GLU A 186 9.92 9.72 -9.46
N ILE A 187 9.93 9.62 -8.13
CA ILE A 187 8.93 8.84 -7.37
C ILE A 187 7.53 9.36 -7.64
N ARG A 188 7.31 10.68 -7.55
CA ARG A 188 6.00 11.31 -7.76
C ARG A 188 5.47 11.15 -9.18
N THR A 189 6.37 11.07 -10.16
CA THR A 189 6.01 10.77 -11.55
C THR A 189 5.41 9.36 -11.69
N ILE A 190 5.92 8.40 -10.92
CA ILE A 190 5.44 7.01 -10.92
C ILE A 190 4.18 6.86 -10.05
N ASN A 191 4.26 7.32 -8.81
CA ASN A 191 3.21 7.18 -7.81
C ASN A 191 2.94 8.50 -7.09
N PRO A 192 2.00 9.31 -7.60
CA PRO A 192 1.63 10.56 -6.95
C PRO A 192 0.91 10.34 -5.60
N LEU A 193 0.32 9.16 -5.40
CA LEU A 193 -0.60 8.83 -4.29
C LEU A 193 0.11 8.39 -3.01
N ALA A 194 1.38 7.99 -3.12
CA ALA A 194 2.12 7.48 -1.99
C ALA A 194 2.50 8.62 -1.05
N LYS A 195 2.31 8.41 0.26
CA LYS A 195 2.88 9.31 1.27
C LYS A 195 4.39 9.12 1.30
N LEU A 196 5.14 10.17 0.98
CA LEU A 196 6.60 10.13 0.92
C LEU A 196 7.23 10.70 2.20
N HIS A 197 8.16 9.96 2.78
CA HIS A 197 8.96 10.36 3.94
C HIS A 197 10.45 10.33 3.59
N ARG A 198 11.13 11.47 3.65
CA ARG A 198 12.60 11.52 3.64
C ARG A 198 13.12 11.03 4.98
N THR A 199 13.98 10.04 4.98
CA THR A 199 14.46 9.38 6.21
C THR A 199 15.97 9.12 6.17
N GLN A 200 16.54 8.95 7.36
CA GLN A 200 17.90 8.44 7.58
C GLN A 200 17.76 7.27 8.54
N ASN A 201 18.37 6.11 8.24
CA ASN A 201 18.18 4.88 9.01
C ASN A 201 16.70 4.52 9.25
N CYS A 202 15.87 4.78 8.24
CA CYS A 202 14.42 4.62 8.29
C CYS A 202 13.75 5.39 9.43
N ALA A 203 14.38 6.43 10.01
CA ALA A 203 13.85 7.20 11.13
C ALA A 203 12.58 7.94 10.73
N VAL A 204 11.45 7.41 11.18
CA VAL A 204 10.10 7.92 10.99
C VAL A 204 9.23 7.42 12.16
N PRO A 205 8.22 8.19 12.61
CA PRO A 205 7.21 7.70 13.53
C PRO A 205 6.53 6.43 12.98
N LEU A 206 6.44 5.36 13.77
CA LEU A 206 5.91 4.07 13.28
C LEU A 206 4.42 4.14 12.94
N ASP A 207 3.65 5.03 13.55
CA ASP A 207 2.25 5.34 13.20
C ASP A 207 2.08 6.04 11.84
N ALA A 208 3.17 6.59 11.29
CA ALA A 208 3.22 7.09 9.93
C ALA A 208 3.47 5.99 8.89
N VAL A 209 3.76 4.75 9.32
CA VAL A 209 4.10 3.60 8.47
C VAL A 209 3.14 2.43 8.66
N LEU A 210 2.75 2.16 9.91
CA LEU A 210 1.90 1.05 10.31
C LEU A 210 0.48 1.54 10.57
N GLU A 211 -0.49 0.63 10.47
CA GLU A 211 -1.91 0.93 10.64
C GLU A 211 -2.33 2.12 9.79
N ARG A 212 -1.88 2.08 8.53
CA ARG A 212 -2.19 3.17 7.62
C ARG A 212 -3.64 3.13 7.25
N ASN A 213 -4.31 1.98 7.37
CA ASN A 213 -5.66 1.81 6.85
C ASN A 213 -5.66 2.40 5.43
N ALA A 214 -4.58 2.17 4.67
CA ALA A 214 -4.35 2.81 3.36
C ALA A 214 -5.32 2.27 2.29
N PHE A 215 -5.99 1.19 2.68
CA PHE A 215 -7.07 0.50 2.00
C PHE A 215 -8.45 0.87 2.60
N ASP A 216 -8.54 1.83 3.52
CA ASP A 216 -9.76 2.27 4.23
C ASP A 216 -9.99 3.79 4.03
N LEU A 217 -11.26 4.16 3.88
CA LEU A 217 -11.74 5.37 3.22
C LEU A 217 -11.37 6.67 3.96
N ASP A 218 -11.49 6.69 5.28
CA ASP A 218 -11.40 7.95 6.05
C ASP A 218 -10.07 8.67 5.78
N ARG A 219 -9.01 7.92 5.44
CA ARG A 219 -7.70 8.47 5.08
C ARG A 219 -7.52 8.85 3.62
N ILE A 220 -8.28 8.26 2.68
CA ILE A 220 -8.23 8.69 1.25
C ILE A 220 -8.78 10.12 1.11
N LEU A 221 -9.66 10.53 2.03
CA LEU A 221 -10.25 11.87 2.08
C LEU A 221 -9.34 12.90 2.77
N ASP A 222 -8.66 12.51 3.85
CA ASP A 222 -7.80 13.40 4.65
C ASP A 222 -6.44 13.72 3.99
N VAL A 223 -5.93 12.88 3.09
CA VAL A 223 -4.51 12.96 2.69
C VAL A 223 -4.25 13.87 1.48
N GLU A 224 -5.19 14.14 0.56
CA GLU A 224 -4.78 14.81 -0.71
C GLU A 224 -5.82 15.78 -1.32
N PRO A 225 -5.79 17.07 -0.91
CA PRO A 225 -6.30 18.18 -1.72
C PRO A 225 -5.57 18.28 -3.07
N ASP A 226 -4.27 17.95 -3.07
CA ASP A 226 -3.36 18.06 -4.22
C ASP A 226 -3.37 16.83 -5.15
N PHE A 227 -4.23 15.83 -4.89
CA PHE A 227 -4.42 14.60 -5.70
C PHE A 227 -4.59 14.88 -7.21
N LEU A 228 -5.03 16.10 -7.56
CA LEU A 228 -5.30 16.55 -8.93
C LEU A 228 -4.36 17.66 -9.43
N GLU A 229 -3.56 18.28 -8.56
CA GLU A 229 -2.69 19.40 -8.95
C GLU A 229 -1.37 18.93 -9.59
N ALA A 230 -1.00 17.66 -9.42
CA ALA A 230 0.18 17.04 -10.04
C ALA A 230 0.00 16.74 -11.56
N GLY A 231 -0.76 17.58 -12.28
CA GLY A 231 -0.98 17.50 -13.72
C GLY A 231 0.18 18.03 -14.57
N HIS A 232 1.42 17.90 -14.12
CA HIS A 232 2.58 18.23 -14.94
C HIS A 232 2.95 17.02 -15.80
N HIS A 233 2.69 17.14 -17.11
CA HIS A 233 3.21 16.25 -18.14
C HIS A 233 4.74 16.31 -18.16
N HIS A 234 5.40 15.52 -17.30
CA HIS A 234 6.83 15.26 -17.42
C HIS A 234 7.02 14.06 -18.35
N HIS A 235 7.43 14.34 -19.59
CA HIS A 235 7.91 13.33 -20.53
C HIS A 235 9.23 12.75 -20.01
N HIS A 236 9.16 11.70 -19.21
CA HIS A 236 10.29 10.82 -18.97
C HIS A 236 9.94 9.39 -19.34
N ASP A 237 10.98 8.66 -19.71
CA ASP A 237 11.04 7.32 -20.30
C ASP A 237 10.65 6.21 -19.29
N SER A 238 9.61 6.44 -18.50
CA SER A 238 9.05 5.44 -17.60
C SER A 238 7.91 4.71 -18.30
N ASP A 239 8.08 3.39 -18.44
CA ASP A 239 7.02 2.50 -18.93
C ASP A 239 5.77 2.56 -18.05
N ILE A 240 5.89 3.00 -16.78
CA ILE A 240 4.78 3.22 -15.84
C ILE A 240 4.35 4.69 -15.88
N ARG A 241 3.04 4.93 -15.94
CA ARG A 241 2.41 6.25 -15.89
C ARG A 241 1.25 6.27 -14.90
N SER A 242 1.00 7.43 -14.32
CA SER A 242 -0.22 7.72 -13.56
C SER A 242 -1.19 8.52 -14.42
N ILE A 243 -2.45 8.08 -14.49
CA ILE A 243 -3.54 8.70 -15.23
C ILE A 243 -4.66 9.00 -14.25
N SER A 244 -5.00 10.27 -14.09
CA SER A 244 -6.14 10.72 -13.29
C SER A 244 -7.24 11.30 -14.17
N ALA A 245 -8.49 11.11 -13.73
CA ALA A 245 -9.67 11.70 -14.35
C ALA A 245 -10.64 12.18 -13.27
N LYS A 246 -11.38 13.25 -13.56
CA LYS A 246 -12.32 13.88 -12.63
C LYS A 246 -13.62 14.28 -13.33
N ILE A 247 -14.73 14.09 -12.63
CA ILE A 247 -16.08 14.52 -12.99
C ILE A 247 -16.59 15.36 -11.83
N GLU A 248 -16.88 16.63 -12.09
CA GLU A 248 -17.67 17.43 -11.16
C GLU A 248 -19.11 16.91 -11.21
N GLY A 249 -19.58 16.35 -10.10
CA GLY A 249 -20.91 15.75 -9.99
C GLY A 249 -20.93 14.21 -9.93
N ALA A 250 -22.13 13.69 -10.13
CA ALA A 250 -22.41 12.27 -10.03
C ALA A 250 -22.06 11.52 -11.32
N VAL A 251 -21.79 10.24 -11.16
CA VAL A 251 -21.48 9.26 -12.19
C VAL A 251 -22.59 8.22 -12.19
N ASP A 252 -23.06 7.82 -13.36
CA ASP A 252 -24.07 6.80 -13.54
C ASP A 252 -23.49 5.41 -13.19
N PRO A 253 -23.98 4.74 -12.12
CA PRO A 253 -23.46 3.43 -11.70
C PRO A 253 -23.65 2.36 -12.77
N ASP A 254 -24.70 2.44 -13.59
CA ASP A 254 -25.00 1.47 -14.65
C ASP A 254 -24.03 1.57 -15.82
N LYS A 255 -23.33 2.71 -15.97
CA LYS A 255 -22.23 2.89 -16.93
C LYS A 255 -20.88 2.62 -16.30
N PHE A 256 -20.67 3.11 -15.08
CA PHE A 256 -19.39 3.04 -14.39
C PHE A 256 -18.98 1.62 -14.04
N MET A 257 -19.88 0.82 -13.46
CA MET A 257 -19.54 -0.54 -13.02
C MET A 257 -19.13 -1.45 -14.19
N PRO A 258 -19.84 -1.46 -15.35
CA PRO A 258 -19.37 -2.19 -16.53
C PRO A 258 -18.07 -1.62 -17.11
N TRP A 259 -17.91 -0.29 -17.14
CA TRP A 259 -16.69 0.34 -17.66
C TRP A 259 -15.46 -0.06 -16.85
N ILE A 260 -15.50 0.09 -15.53
CA ILE A 260 -14.35 -0.22 -14.67
C ILE A 260 -14.02 -1.70 -14.70
N SER A 261 -15.04 -2.57 -14.70
CA SER A 261 -14.87 -4.02 -14.82
C SER A 261 -14.24 -4.42 -16.16
N ASN A 262 -14.66 -3.82 -17.27
CA ASN A 262 -14.07 -4.10 -18.57
C ASN A 262 -12.63 -3.57 -18.65
N LEU A 263 -12.37 -2.37 -18.13
CA LEU A 263 -11.04 -1.78 -18.09
C LEU A 263 -10.06 -2.66 -17.31
N THR A 264 -10.43 -3.13 -16.10
CA THR A 264 -9.57 -4.00 -15.30
C THR A 264 -9.43 -5.40 -15.89
N GLN A 265 -10.43 -5.92 -16.61
CA GLN A 265 -10.32 -7.22 -17.28
C GLN A 265 -9.48 -7.16 -18.56
N SER A 266 -9.55 -6.07 -19.32
CA SER A 266 -8.83 -5.91 -20.59
C SER A 266 -7.39 -5.41 -20.41
N GLN A 267 -7.15 -4.53 -19.45
CA GLN A 267 -5.85 -3.89 -19.20
C GLN A 267 -5.25 -4.24 -17.83
N GLY A 268 -5.84 -5.16 -17.05
CA GLY A 268 -5.37 -5.40 -15.68
C GLY A 268 -3.93 -5.92 -15.53
N PRO A 269 -3.31 -6.67 -16.46
CA PRO A 269 -1.87 -6.94 -16.38
C PRO A 269 -1.01 -5.68 -16.40
N ASP A 270 -1.49 -4.64 -17.09
CA ASP A 270 -0.83 -3.36 -17.27
C ASP A 270 -1.20 -2.35 -16.16
N ILE A 271 -2.40 -2.43 -15.57
CA ILE A 271 -2.77 -1.65 -14.38
C ILE A 271 -2.04 -2.23 -13.17
N LEU A 272 -1.22 -1.45 -12.48
CA LEU A 272 -0.54 -1.88 -11.26
C LEU A 272 -1.37 -1.53 -10.03
N ARG A 273 -1.91 -0.31 -10.00
CA ARG A 273 -2.75 0.19 -8.90
C ARG A 273 -3.86 1.06 -9.49
N CYS A 274 -5.07 0.95 -8.95
CA CYS A 274 -6.08 1.97 -9.16
C CYS A 274 -6.78 2.33 -7.85
N LYS A 275 -7.27 3.56 -7.76
CA LYS A 275 -8.09 4.05 -6.64
C LYS A 275 -9.14 5.01 -7.19
N GLY A 276 -10.29 5.11 -6.54
CA GLY A 276 -11.26 6.14 -6.88
C GLY A 276 -12.30 6.39 -5.81
N ILE A 277 -12.82 7.61 -5.84
CA ILE A 277 -13.96 8.08 -5.04
C ILE A 277 -15.00 8.56 -6.04
N VAL A 278 -16.18 7.95 -6.04
CA VAL A 278 -17.23 8.19 -7.03
C VAL A 278 -18.51 8.59 -6.31
N ALA A 279 -19.14 9.64 -6.81
CA ALA A 279 -20.46 10.06 -6.36
C ALA A 279 -21.51 9.39 -7.23
N PHE A 280 -22.42 8.61 -6.65
CA PHE A 280 -23.58 8.08 -7.37
C PHE A 280 -24.83 8.94 -7.13
N PRO A 281 -25.77 9.02 -8.10
CA PRO A 281 -27.04 9.70 -7.94
C PRO A 281 -27.83 9.12 -6.76
N ASN A 282 -28.40 9.99 -5.93
CA ASN A 282 -29.21 9.62 -4.76
C ASN A 282 -28.49 8.77 -3.69
N GLU A 283 -27.18 8.57 -3.80
CA GLU A 283 -26.38 7.91 -2.77
C GLU A 283 -25.81 8.96 -1.80
N PRO A 284 -26.17 8.94 -0.51
CA PRO A 284 -25.60 9.84 0.50
C PRO A 284 -24.13 9.53 0.82
N LYS A 285 -23.64 8.32 0.52
CA LYS A 285 -22.25 7.92 0.75
C LYS A 285 -21.37 8.06 -0.50
N ARG A 286 -20.06 7.92 -0.31
CA ARG A 286 -19.10 7.81 -1.40
C ARG A 286 -19.00 6.35 -1.83
N PHE A 287 -19.00 6.08 -3.13
CA PHE A 287 -18.52 4.79 -3.60
C PHE A 287 -17.01 4.86 -3.72
N VAL A 288 -16.30 4.00 -2.98
CA VAL A 288 -14.84 4.01 -2.96
C VAL A 288 -14.36 2.66 -3.40
N PHE A 289 -13.41 2.67 -4.32
CA PHE A 289 -12.80 1.46 -4.80
C PHE A 289 -11.29 1.60 -4.89
N GLN A 290 -10.64 0.45 -4.87
CA GLN A 290 -9.24 0.31 -5.18
C GLN A 290 -9.03 -1.01 -5.91
N GLY A 291 -7.94 -1.08 -6.65
CA GLY A 291 -7.59 -2.27 -7.36
C GLY A 291 -6.10 -2.49 -7.49
N VAL A 292 -5.79 -3.76 -7.63
CA VAL A 292 -4.47 -4.33 -7.84
C VAL A 292 -4.58 -5.20 -9.07
N HIS A 293 -3.97 -4.78 -10.18
CA HIS A 293 -4.17 -5.43 -11.47
C HIS A 293 -5.65 -5.58 -11.84
N MET A 294 -6.09 -6.82 -12.05
CA MET A 294 -7.45 -7.16 -12.44
C MET A 294 -8.43 -7.17 -11.26
N ILE A 295 -7.91 -7.18 -10.04
CA ILE A 295 -8.71 -7.32 -8.82
C ILE A 295 -9.14 -5.94 -8.38
N LEU A 296 -10.45 -5.77 -8.22
CA LEU A 296 -11.08 -4.55 -7.78
C LEU A 296 -11.92 -4.86 -6.54
N ASP A 297 -11.76 -4.05 -5.51
CA ASP A 297 -12.53 -4.09 -4.29
C ASP A 297 -13.12 -2.70 -4.06
N GLY A 298 -14.39 -2.62 -3.67
CA GLY A 298 -15.06 -1.34 -3.47
C GLY A 298 -16.43 -1.46 -2.84
N ASP A 299 -16.80 -0.44 -2.08
CA ASP A 299 -18.04 -0.38 -1.31
C ASP A 299 -18.51 1.07 -1.10
N VAL A 300 -19.76 1.24 -0.69
CA VAL A 300 -20.33 2.53 -0.29
C VAL A 300 -19.95 2.86 1.16
N GLN A 301 -19.11 3.87 1.33
CA GLN A 301 -18.53 4.22 2.62
C GLN A 301 -18.51 5.75 2.79
N GLY A 302 -18.57 6.22 4.04
CA GLY A 302 -18.44 7.65 4.40
C GLY A 302 -19.49 8.59 3.79
N ASP A 303 -20.31 9.22 4.62
CA ASP A 303 -21.32 10.19 4.16
C ASP A 303 -20.66 11.43 3.54
N TRP A 304 -21.20 11.91 2.41
CA TRP A 304 -20.86 13.22 1.88
C TRP A 304 -21.17 14.31 2.91
N GLY A 305 -20.27 15.28 3.09
CA GLY A 305 -20.55 16.44 3.93
C GLY A 305 -21.75 17.23 3.40
N LYS A 306 -22.50 17.88 4.30
CA LYS A 306 -23.75 18.59 3.94
C LYS A 306 -23.58 19.64 2.83
N ASP A 307 -22.42 20.31 2.81
CA ASP A 307 -22.06 21.36 1.84
C ASP A 307 -20.86 20.97 0.96
N GLU A 308 -20.48 19.69 0.98
CA GLU A 308 -19.33 19.20 0.23
C GLU A 308 -19.66 19.06 -1.25
N LYS A 309 -18.81 19.63 -2.11
CA LYS A 309 -18.92 19.41 -3.55
C LYS A 309 -18.65 17.95 -3.87
N ARG A 310 -19.64 17.28 -4.45
CA ARG A 310 -19.50 15.91 -4.96
C ARG A 310 -18.61 15.92 -6.19
N VAL A 311 -17.38 15.44 -6.04
CA VAL A 311 -16.42 15.29 -7.14
C VAL A 311 -16.03 13.83 -7.24
N SER A 312 -16.33 13.24 -8.40
CA SER A 312 -15.92 11.87 -8.70
C SER A 312 -14.52 11.90 -9.30
N ARG A 313 -13.58 11.12 -8.75
CA ARG A 313 -12.17 11.10 -9.14
C ARG A 313 -11.64 9.68 -9.17
N VAL A 314 -10.85 9.37 -10.19
CA VAL A 314 -10.20 8.07 -10.37
C VAL A 314 -8.74 8.28 -10.75
N VAL A 315 -7.89 7.34 -10.33
CA VAL A 315 -6.48 7.28 -10.68
C VAL A 315 -6.08 5.86 -11.02
N PHE A 316 -5.30 5.72 -12.08
CA PHE A 316 -4.73 4.46 -12.55
C PHE A 316 -3.23 4.64 -12.67
N ILE A 317 -2.46 3.75 -12.05
CA ILE A 317 -1.01 3.67 -12.17
C ILE A 317 -0.73 2.38 -12.91
N GLY A 318 -0.06 2.45 -14.06
CA GLY A 318 0.15 1.27 -14.87
C GLY A 318 1.05 1.48 -16.07
N ARG A 319 1.32 0.39 -16.79
CA ARG A 319 2.13 0.35 -18.00
C ARG A 319 1.25 0.43 -19.22
N ASN A 320 1.74 1.01 -20.32
CA ASN A 320 1.05 1.01 -21.62
C ASN A 320 -0.41 1.51 -21.61
N LEU A 321 -0.83 2.23 -20.57
CA LEU A 321 -2.20 2.71 -20.42
C LEU A 321 -2.46 3.85 -21.41
N ASP A 322 -3.66 3.85 -22.02
CA ASP A 322 -4.13 4.93 -22.89
C ASP A 322 -4.82 6.03 -22.06
N PRO A 323 -4.20 7.20 -21.86
CA PRO A 323 -4.79 8.27 -21.06
C PRO A 323 -6.05 8.87 -21.68
N ALA A 324 -6.15 8.90 -23.01
CA ALA A 324 -7.32 9.43 -23.69
C ALA A 324 -8.50 8.47 -23.50
N ALA A 325 -8.31 7.18 -23.77
CA ALA A 325 -9.36 6.18 -23.62
C ALA A 325 -9.87 6.08 -22.17
N ILE A 326 -8.99 6.13 -21.16
CA ILE A 326 -9.41 6.10 -19.74
C ILE A 326 -10.21 7.36 -19.38
N LYS A 327 -9.75 8.54 -19.80
CA LYS A 327 -10.45 9.81 -19.51
C LYS A 327 -11.80 9.89 -20.21
N GLU A 328 -11.86 9.53 -21.49
CA GLU A 328 -13.09 9.50 -22.28
C GLU A 328 -14.08 8.47 -21.74
N GLY A 329 -13.59 7.27 -21.39
CA GLY A 329 -14.43 6.22 -20.80
C GLY A 329 -15.01 6.61 -19.44
N PHE A 330 -14.22 7.26 -18.58
CA PHE A 330 -14.72 7.78 -17.31
C PHE A 330 -15.74 8.90 -17.54
N GLU A 331 -15.44 9.87 -18.40
CA GLU A 331 -16.34 10.99 -18.73
C GLU A 331 -17.67 10.53 -19.32
N ALA A 332 -17.67 9.47 -20.13
CA ALA A 332 -18.88 8.86 -20.67
C ALA A 332 -19.82 8.29 -19.58
N CYS A 333 -19.30 8.05 -18.37
CA CYS A 333 -20.07 7.60 -17.23
C CYS A 333 -20.77 8.75 -16.48
N ARG A 334 -20.64 10.02 -16.90
CA ARG A 334 -21.35 11.15 -16.28
C ARG A 334 -22.87 10.92 -16.26
N ALA A 335 -23.48 11.24 -15.11
CA ALA A 335 -24.93 11.25 -14.90
C ALA A 335 -25.59 12.53 -15.43
#